data_AF-A0A353A312-F1
#
_entry.id   AF-A0A353A312-F1
#
_cell.length_a   1.000
_cell.length_b   1.000
_cell.length_c   1.000
_cell.angle_alpha   90.00
_cell.angle_beta   90.00
_cell.angle_gamma   90.00
#
_symmetry.space_group_name_H-M   'P 1'
#
loop_
_entity.id
_entity.type
_entity.pdbx_description
1 polymer ?
#
loop_
_entity_poly.entity_id
_entity_poly.type
_entity_poly.pdbx_seq_one_letter_code
_entity_poly.pdbx_strand_id
1 'polypeptide(L)'
;DDKAGGSGMDTTRLDSMFEDAAQLIVSSQRGSTSYIQQALEVGFNRAGRIMKQLEMTGIVGPSRGSKPREVLCATMDELQHKLDSIRSK
;
A
#
# COMPACT_ATOMS: atom_id res chain seq x y z
N ASP A 1 15.30 -25.90 -5.86
CA ASP A 1 15.29 -25.35 -4.49
C ASP A 1 14.78 -23.91 -4.55
N ASP A 2 13.47 -23.70 -4.55
CA ASP A 2 12.58 -23.52 -3.38
C ASP A 2 12.65 -22.10 -2.78
N LYS A 3 11.69 -21.24 -3.15
CA LYS A 3 11.16 -20.14 -2.31
C LYS A 3 9.83 -19.63 -2.91
N ALA A 4 8.83 -20.51 -2.89
CA ALA A 4 7.43 -20.07 -2.91
C ALA A 4 7.10 -19.45 -1.53
N GLY A 5 7.50 -18.20 -1.32
CA GLY A 5 7.13 -17.41 -0.14
C GLY A 5 5.74 -16.80 -0.33
N GLY A 6 4.73 -17.64 -0.54
CA GLY A 6 3.33 -17.22 -0.51
C GLY A 6 2.91 -16.92 0.92
N SER A 7 3.36 -15.80 1.48
CA SER A 7 2.76 -15.23 2.68
C SER A 7 1.37 -14.77 2.31
N GLY A 8 0.36 -15.59 2.60
CA GLY A 8 -1.01 -15.12 2.67
C GLY A 8 -1.03 -13.93 3.62
N MET A 9 -1.17 -12.73 3.07
CA MET A 9 -1.29 -11.52 3.87
C MET A 9 -2.63 -11.63 4.58
N ASP A 10 -2.62 -11.90 5.88
CA ASP A 10 -3.84 -11.93 6.69
C ASP A 10 -4.53 -10.56 6.56
N THR A 11 -5.63 -10.49 5.82
CA THR A 11 -6.40 -9.26 5.60
C THR A 11 -6.87 -8.64 6.92
N THR A 12 -7.05 -9.47 7.95
CA THR A 12 -7.34 -9.07 9.33
C THR A 12 -6.26 -8.21 10.00
N ARG A 13 -5.07 -8.10 9.42
CA ARG A 13 -3.95 -7.29 9.94
C ARG A 13 -3.75 -5.95 9.21
N LEU A 14 -4.55 -5.66 8.19
CA LEU A 14 -4.49 -4.39 7.48
C LEU A 14 -4.94 -3.24 8.40
N ASP A 15 -4.27 -2.10 8.28
CA ASP A 15 -4.69 -0.90 9.01
C ASP A 15 -6.07 -0.46 8.50
N SER A 16 -6.91 0.10 9.37
CA SER A 16 -8.27 0.50 8.99
C SER A 16 -8.31 1.57 7.89
N MET A 17 -7.22 2.33 7.70
CA MET A 17 -7.09 3.34 6.64
C MET A 17 -6.27 2.84 5.44
N PHE A 18 -6.00 1.53 5.35
CA PHE A 18 -5.21 0.96 4.28
C PHE A 18 -5.80 1.24 2.90
N GLU A 19 -7.11 1.02 2.73
CA GLU A 19 -7.78 1.21 1.43
C GLU A 19 -7.86 2.69 1.04
N ASP A 20 -8.19 3.57 2.00
CA ASP A 20 -8.20 5.02 1.79
C ASP A 20 -6.81 5.52 1.36
N ALA A 21 -5.75 5.02 2.00
CA ALA A 21 -4.39 5.33 1.62
C ALA A 21 -4.03 4.77 0.25
N ALA A 22 -4.47 3.56 -0.10
CA ALA A 22 -4.24 3.00 -1.41
C ALA A 22 -4.88 3.86 -2.50
N GLN A 23 -6.16 4.24 -2.33
CA GLN A 23 -6.88 5.11 -3.27
C GLN A 23 -6.20 6.48 -3.39
N LEU A 24 -5.80 7.08 -2.28
CA LEU A 24 -5.08 8.35 -2.24
C LEU A 24 -3.76 8.27 -3.03
N ILE A 25 -2.95 7.22 -2.80
CA ILE A 25 -1.63 7.07 -3.41
C ILE A 25 -1.75 6.81 -4.91
N VAL A 26 -2.71 5.98 -5.33
CA VAL A 26 -2.92 5.65 -6.75
C VAL A 26 -3.57 6.81 -7.50
N SER A 27 -4.50 7.54 -6.90
CA SER A 27 -5.12 8.70 -7.58
C SER A 27 -4.13 9.85 -7.77
N SER A 28 -3.25 10.07 -6.79
CA SER A 28 -2.24 11.13 -6.84
C SER A 28 -0.93 10.70 -7.52
N GLN A 29 -0.70 9.40 -7.68
CA GLN A 29 0.57 8.80 -8.13
C GLN A 29 1.77 9.20 -7.25
N ARG A 30 1.55 9.39 -5.94
CA ARG A 30 2.59 9.86 -4.99
C ARG A 30 2.86 8.87 -3.86
N GLY A 31 3.80 7.94 -4.02
CA GLY A 31 4.17 6.96 -2.98
C GLY A 31 4.97 7.50 -1.78
N SER A 32 4.51 8.58 -1.11
CA SER A 32 5.19 9.18 0.04
C SER A 32 4.48 8.92 1.37
N THR A 33 5.22 8.47 2.39
CA THR A 33 4.69 8.28 3.74
C THR A 33 4.21 9.59 4.37
N SER A 34 4.94 10.69 4.17
CA SER A 34 4.53 12.00 4.69
C SER A 34 3.26 12.52 4.01
N TYR A 35 3.00 12.09 2.77
CA TYR A 35 1.77 12.45 2.07
C TYR A 35 0.56 11.73 2.68
N ILE A 36 0.68 10.42 2.98
CA ILE A 36 -0.34 9.68 3.75
C ILE A 36 -0.58 10.34 5.10
N GLN A 37 0.49 10.72 5.81
CA GLN A 37 0.42 11.36 7.11
C GLN A 37 -0.45 12.63 7.09
N GLN A 38 -0.20 13.53 6.13
CA GLN A 38 -0.89 14.81 6.04
C GLN A 38 -2.31 14.68 5.51
N ALA A 39 -2.52 13.86 4.48
CA ALA A 39 -3.81 13.74 3.81
C ALA A 39 -4.84 12.94 4.61
N LEU A 40 -4.40 11.95 5.39
CA LEU A 40 -5.26 11.11 6.23
C LEU A 40 -5.21 11.49 7.72
N GLU A 41 -4.49 12.57 8.05
CA GLU A 41 -4.35 13.09 9.42
C GLU A 41 -3.89 12.02 10.44
N VAL A 42 -3.05 11.08 10.01
CA VAL A 42 -2.52 10.01 10.85
C VAL A 42 -1.12 10.33 11.37
N GLY A 43 -0.72 9.74 12.50
CA GLY A 43 0.66 9.85 12.98
C GLY A 43 1.68 9.17 12.05
N PHE A 44 2.93 9.66 12.04
CA PHE A 44 4.00 9.18 11.14
C PHE A 44 4.24 7.66 11.23
N ASN A 45 4.25 7.10 12.45
CA ASN A 45 4.41 5.65 12.65
C ASN A 45 3.29 4.84 11.98
N ARG A 46 2.06 5.34 12.03
CA ARG A 46 0.91 4.69 11.39
C ARG A 46 0.99 4.80 9.88
N ALA A 47 1.29 5.98 9.34
CA ALA A 47 1.55 6.18 7.91
C ALA A 47 2.66 5.23 7.41
N GLY A 48 3.74 5.06 8.18
CA GLY A 48 4.81 4.13 7.84
C GLY A 48 4.36 2.67 7.79
N ARG A 49 3.51 2.23 8.73
CA ARG A 49 2.90 0.89 8.69
C ARG A 49 2.00 0.70 7.47
N ILE A 50 1.13 1.66 7.19
CA ILE A 50 0.26 1.66 6.00
C ILE A 50 1.11 1.56 4.74
N MET A 51 2.15 2.37 4.61
CA MET A 51 3.06 2.33 3.46
C MET A 51 3.74 0.96 3.29
N LYS A 52 4.14 0.33 4.40
CA LYS A 52 4.71 -1.03 4.37
C LYS A 52 3.68 -2.07 3.94
N GLN A 53 2.42 -1.92 4.35
CA GLN A 53 1.33 -2.80 3.90
C GLN A 53 1.10 -2.63 2.39
N LEU A 54 1.07 -1.39 1.89
CA LEU A 54 0.93 -1.10 0.45
C LEU A 54 2.07 -1.73 -0.38
N GLU A 55 3.29 -1.77 0.18
CA GLU A 55 4.43 -2.45 -0.45
C GLU A 55 4.22 -3.97 -0.46
N MET A 56 3.84 -4.57 0.67
CA MET A 56 3.60 -6.01 0.76
C MET A 56 2.48 -6.49 -0.17
N THR A 57 1.46 -5.66 -0.37
CA THR A 57 0.36 -5.96 -1.30
C THR A 57 0.71 -5.64 -2.75
N GLY A 58 1.88 -5.07 -3.02
CA GLY A 58 2.32 -4.72 -4.37
C GLY A 58 1.49 -3.60 -5.02
N ILE A 59 0.98 -2.67 -4.21
CA ILE A 59 0.35 -1.42 -4.67
C ILE A 59 1.42 -0.34 -4.87
N VAL A 60 2.47 -0.36 -4.04
CA VAL A 60 3.68 0.46 -4.20
C VAL A 60 4.92 -0.43 -4.28
N GLY A 61 5.95 0.09 -4.93
CA GLY A 61 7.26 -0.55 -5.02
C GLY A 61 8.07 -0.47 -3.73
N PRO A 62 9.25 -1.11 -3.71
CA PRO A 62 10.14 -1.12 -2.57
C PRO A 62 10.66 0.29 -2.24
N SER A 63 11.09 0.47 -0.99
CA SER A 63 11.72 1.73 -0.58
C SER A 63 13.00 1.97 -1.36
N ARG A 64 13.18 3.19 -1.88
CA ARG A 64 14.38 3.63 -2.59
C ARG A 64 15.09 4.75 -1.80
N GLY A 65 15.34 4.49 -0.53
CA GLY A 65 15.97 5.45 0.38
C GLY A 65 15.04 6.63 0.70
N SER A 66 15.50 7.86 0.44
CA SER A 66 14.74 9.09 0.69
C SER A 66 13.73 9.45 -0.40
N LYS A 67 13.75 8.75 -1.54
CA LYS A 67 12.83 9.02 -2.65
C LYS A 67 11.43 8.45 -2.38
N PRO A 68 10.37 9.10 -2.90
CA PRO A 68 9.04 8.50 -2.93
C PRO A 68 9.07 7.12 -3.57
N ARG A 69 8.24 6.22 -3.06
CA ARG A 69 8.05 4.89 -3.65
C ARG A 69 7.33 5.02 -4.98
N GLU A 70 7.67 4.12 -5.89
CA GLU A 70 6.95 3.96 -7.15
C GLU A 70 5.54 3.44 -6.86
N VAL A 71 4.53 3.98 -7.54
CA VAL A 71 3.16 3.48 -7.46
C VAL A 71 2.99 2.47 -8.59
N LEU A 72 2.64 1.23 -8.24
CA LEU A 72 2.60 0.11 -9.20
C LEU A 72 1.23 -0.05 -9.87
N CYS A 73 0.18 0.46 -9.24
CA CYS A 73 -1.14 0.59 -9.86
C CYS A 73 -1.20 1.93 -10.60
N ALA A 74 -1.41 1.91 -11.90
CA ALA A 74 -1.54 3.12 -12.71
C ALA A 74 -2.97 3.69 -12.66
N THR A 75 -3.97 2.83 -12.44
CA THR A 75 -5.40 3.19 -12.49
C THR A 75 -6.17 2.75 -11.26
N MET A 76 -7.33 3.37 -11.03
CA MET A 76 -8.26 2.96 -9.96
C MET A 76 -8.80 1.54 -10.19
N ASP A 77 -9.03 1.15 -11.45
CA ASP A 77 -9.50 -0.20 -11.80
C ASP A 77 -8.48 -1.28 -11.41
N GLU A 78 -7.19 -1.06 -11.70
CA GLU A 78 -6.11 -1.95 -11.28
C GLU A 78 -6.03 -2.09 -9.76
N LEU A 79 -6.18 -0.97 -9.05
CA LEU A 79 -6.24 -0.97 -7.59
C LEU A 79 -7.45 -1.78 -7.09
N GLN A 80 -8.63 -1.58 -7.68
CA GLN A 80 -9.85 -2.27 -7.26
C GLN A 80 -9.71 -3.78 -7.42
N HIS A 81 -9.22 -4.24 -8.58
CA HIS A 81 -8.93 -5.66 -8.80
C HIS A 81 -7.93 -6.23 -7.78
N LYS A 82 -6.94 -5.42 -7.38
CA LYS A 82 -5.97 -5.79 -6.35
C LYS A 82 -6.63 -5.95 -4.98
N LEU A 83 -7.45 -4.97 -4.58
CA LEU A 83 -8.18 -4.99 -3.31
C LEU A 83 -9.14 -6.18 -3.24
N ASP A 84 -9.85 -6.49 -4.32
CA ASP A 84 -10.75 -7.65 -4.39
C ASP A 84 -9.97 -8.97 -4.26
N SER A 85 -8.80 -9.07 -4.91
CA SER A 85 -7.92 -10.23 -4.77
C SER A 85 -7.36 -10.40 -3.35
N ILE A 86 -7.15 -9.29 -2.62
CA ILE A 86 -6.72 -9.30 -1.23
C ILE A 86 -7.86 -9.77 -0.34
N ARG A 87 -9.07 -9.18 -0.47
CA ARG A 87 -10.25 -9.51 0.34
C ARG A 87 -10.76 -10.94 0.16
N SER A 88 -10.53 -11.52 -1.01
CA SER A 88 -10.92 -12.90 -1.35
C SER A 88 -9.94 -13.96 -0.82
N LYS A 89 -8.87 -13.55 -0.14
CA LYS A 89 -7.88 -14.42 0.52
C LYS A 89 -8.00 -14.35 2.04
#